data_AF-A0A068YKT1-F1
#
_entry.id   AF-A0A068YKT1-F1
#
_cell.length_a   1.000
_cell.length_b   1.000
_cell.length_c   1.000
_cell.angle_alpha   90.00
_cell.angle_beta   90.00
_cell.angle_gamma   90.00
#
_symmetry.space_group_name_H-M   'P 1'
#
loop_
_entity.id
_entity.type
_entity.pdbx_description
1 polymer ?
#
loop_
_entity_poly.entity_id
_entity_poly.type
_entity_poly.pdbx_seq_one_letter_code
_entity_poly.pdbx_strand_id
1 'polypeptide(L)'
;MTAVGESLRRHPRRITGILAMLLLGTGVTAFGVAPLAPDAADLPVRQVLEAIQPLAPASAQAQTEALADFSFSLFRTEATRSSDTAASLLRRLNLDDAPADAFLRSDPNAQLVLAGQPGKNVTVEANDSQQLLKLSMRWPSDDEQMFQRLVIERSSAGFTSRIETVPYTRSAQLASAAIQSTLFAAIDDARIPDGVGVQIAEIFSADIDFRRSLRKGDRFNVVYETLEADGETMRVGRVLSAEFVNGGKTFQAMWFQPPGIDTAGVPLKGGYYTLDGQSLRRSFLSSPVEFSRISSGFSMRFHPVLQTWRAHNGTDFAATTGTPARTVGDGVVEFAGVQNGFGNVVFVKHRNNMETVYAHLSKINVQAGQTVTQGQTIGLVGATGWATGPHLHFEVRINGVQQDPMTIARQSDVVPVPVAALPQFRQLANGFRNQLQAAATIDQTRAE
;
A
#
# COMPACT_ATOMS: atom_id res chain seq x y z
N MET A 1 94.21 -35.97 19.38
CA MET A 1 93.56 -37.17 18.80
C MET A 1 94.55 -38.31 18.96
N THR A 2 94.42 -39.20 19.93
CA THR A 2 94.00 -40.59 19.63
C THR A 2 93.37 -41.36 20.82
N ALA A 3 93.31 -40.83 22.04
CA ALA A 3 92.84 -41.64 23.18
C ALA A 3 91.30 -41.67 23.39
N VAL A 4 90.60 -40.58 23.07
CA VAL A 4 89.16 -40.44 23.39
C VAL A 4 88.26 -41.24 22.43
N GLY A 5 88.63 -41.29 21.14
CA GLY A 5 87.84 -41.98 20.11
C GLY A 5 87.82 -43.50 20.25
N GLU A 6 88.86 -44.10 20.84
CA GLU A 6 88.95 -45.55 21.01
C GLU A 6 88.10 -46.05 22.19
N SER A 7 88.03 -45.26 23.27
CA SER A 7 87.20 -45.56 24.44
C SER A 7 85.69 -45.53 24.11
N LEU A 8 85.27 -44.59 23.26
CA LEU A 8 83.89 -44.47 22.77
C LEU A 8 83.42 -45.70 21.97
N ARG A 9 84.33 -46.43 21.31
CA ARG A 9 84.00 -47.63 20.52
C ARG A 9 83.95 -48.91 21.36
N ARG A 10 84.68 -49.00 22.48
CA ARG A 10 84.77 -50.23 23.30
C ARG A 10 83.60 -50.41 24.28
N HIS A 11 82.92 -49.34 24.70
CA HIS A 11 81.85 -49.44 25.71
C HIS A 11 80.55 -48.68 25.34
N PRO A 12 79.94 -48.94 24.16
CA PRO A 12 78.81 -48.16 23.67
C PRO A 12 77.62 -48.19 24.66
N ARG A 13 77.27 -49.36 25.19
CA ARG A 13 76.11 -49.52 26.09
C ARG A 13 76.22 -48.77 27.42
N ARG A 14 77.43 -48.61 27.98
CA ARG A 14 77.65 -47.85 29.23
C ARG A 14 77.56 -46.35 28.98
N ILE A 15 78.05 -45.90 27.81
CA ILE A 15 77.99 -44.49 27.43
C ILE A 15 76.55 -44.09 27.12
N THR A 16 75.77 -44.93 26.43
CA THR A 16 74.34 -44.69 26.22
C THR A 16 73.57 -44.65 27.54
N GLY A 17 73.91 -45.53 28.50
CA GLY A 17 73.30 -45.51 29.84
C GLY A 17 73.59 -44.23 30.62
N ILE A 18 74.82 -43.70 30.56
CA ILE A 18 75.19 -42.43 31.21
C ILE A 18 74.47 -41.26 30.52
N LEU A 19 74.41 -41.25 29.19
CA LEU A 19 73.70 -40.19 28.45
C LEU A 19 72.19 -40.21 28.73
N ALA A 20 71.58 -41.39 28.84
CA ALA A 20 70.18 -41.53 29.18
C ALA A 20 69.89 -41.06 30.62
N MET A 21 70.76 -41.37 31.59
CA MET A 21 70.66 -40.81 32.94
C MET A 21 70.83 -39.30 32.97
N LEU A 22 71.75 -38.76 32.16
CA LEU A 22 71.99 -37.31 32.10
C LEU A 22 70.80 -36.58 31.45
N LEU A 23 70.13 -37.18 30.47
CA LEU A 23 68.94 -36.63 29.82
C LEU A 23 67.69 -36.76 30.71
N LEU A 24 67.54 -37.83 31.49
CA LEU A 24 66.45 -37.96 32.47
C LEU A 24 66.62 -37.00 33.66
N GLY A 25 67.87 -36.65 34.03
CA GLY A 25 68.16 -35.70 35.11
C GLY A 25 68.03 -34.21 34.73
N THR A 26 67.99 -33.88 33.44
CA THR A 26 67.97 -32.48 32.94
C THR A 26 66.63 -32.07 32.32
N GLY A 27 65.67 -32.99 32.21
CA GLY A 27 64.39 -32.80 31.53
C GLY A 27 63.21 -32.28 32.37
N VAL A 28 63.44 -31.58 33.49
CA VAL A 28 62.38 -30.88 34.23
C VAL A 28 62.83 -29.46 34.61
N THR A 29 62.96 -28.59 33.62
CA THR A 29 62.87 -27.15 33.84
C THR A 29 61.47 -26.72 33.43
N ALA A 30 60.54 -26.77 34.38
CA ALA A 30 59.28 -26.07 34.23
C ALA A 30 59.60 -24.57 34.09
N PHE A 31 59.31 -23.98 32.93
CA PHE A 31 59.28 -22.53 32.79
C PHE A 31 58.10 -22.01 33.60
N GLY A 32 58.31 -21.81 34.89
CA GLY A 32 57.46 -20.94 35.69
C GLY A 32 57.67 -19.52 35.17
N VAL A 33 56.72 -19.03 34.38
CA VAL A 33 56.61 -17.60 34.10
C VAL A 33 56.26 -16.95 35.44
N ALA A 34 57.27 -16.47 36.16
CA ALA A 34 57.05 -15.63 37.32
C ALA A 34 56.34 -14.36 36.83
N PRO A 35 55.17 -13.98 37.37
CA PRO A 35 54.57 -12.71 37.06
C PRO A 35 55.54 -11.61 37.52
N LEU A 36 56.01 -10.78 36.58
CA LEU A 36 56.89 -9.63 36.84
C LEU A 36 56.17 -8.49 37.58
N ALA A 37 54.86 -8.62 37.80
CA ALA A 37 54.08 -7.71 38.65
C ALA A 37 53.92 -8.34 40.04
N PRO A 38 54.11 -7.57 41.13
CA PRO A 38 53.78 -8.04 42.47
C PRO A 38 52.31 -8.48 42.53
N ASP A 39 52.04 -9.47 43.39
CA ASP A 39 50.67 -9.96 43.63
C ASP A 39 49.77 -8.75 43.95
N ALA A 40 48.58 -8.70 43.36
CA ALA A 40 47.63 -7.61 43.60
C ALA A 40 47.27 -7.50 45.09
N ALA A 41 47.41 -8.59 45.86
CA ALA A 41 47.27 -8.61 47.30
C ALA A 41 48.37 -7.84 48.07
N ASP A 42 49.56 -7.68 47.46
CA ASP A 42 50.73 -7.02 48.07
C ASP A 42 50.87 -5.55 47.65
N LEU A 43 50.01 -5.07 46.74
CA LEU A 43 49.97 -3.65 46.38
C LEU A 43 49.40 -2.83 47.54
N PRO A 44 49.99 -1.66 47.88
CA PRO A 44 49.48 -0.83 48.95
C PRO A 44 48.07 -0.32 48.61
N VAL A 45 47.07 -0.88 49.29
CA VAL A 45 45.67 -0.47 49.16
C VAL A 45 45.52 0.89 49.84
N ARG A 46 45.38 1.94 49.04
CA ARG A 46 45.03 3.26 49.55
C ARG A 46 43.52 3.40 49.56
N GLN A 47 42.93 3.56 50.74
CA GLN A 47 41.53 3.89 50.86
C GLN A 47 41.31 5.32 50.34
N VAL A 48 40.66 5.44 49.17
CA VAL A 48 40.24 6.72 48.62
C VAL A 48 38.84 7.00 49.14
N LEU A 49 38.75 7.87 50.14
CA LEU A 49 37.47 8.43 50.58
C LEU A 49 37.13 9.60 49.66
N GLU A 50 36.39 9.31 48.59
CA GLU A 50 35.79 10.33 47.73
C GLU A 50 34.40 10.65 48.27
N ALA A 51 34.27 11.83 48.90
CA ALA A 51 32.96 12.34 49.28
C ALA A 51 32.22 12.76 48.00
N ILE A 52 31.36 11.88 47.48
CA ILE A 52 30.47 12.22 46.38
C ILE A 52 29.57 13.34 46.89
N GLN A 53 29.75 14.56 46.36
CA GLN A 53 28.80 15.63 46.62
C GLN A 53 27.44 15.19 46.04
N PRO A 54 26.40 15.00 46.86
CA PRO A 54 25.05 14.85 46.33
C PRO A 54 24.75 16.10 45.51
N LEU A 55 24.02 15.95 44.40
CA LEU A 55 23.46 17.10 43.69
C LEU A 55 22.85 18.05 44.72
N ALA A 56 23.27 19.32 44.69
CA ALA A 56 22.88 20.31 45.70
C ALA A 56 21.35 20.31 45.88
N PRO A 57 20.81 20.53 47.11
CA PRO A 57 19.36 20.56 47.34
C PRO A 57 18.61 21.47 46.37
N ALA A 58 19.22 22.60 45.97
CA ALA A 58 18.68 23.51 44.98
C ALA A 58 18.47 22.87 43.59
N SER A 59 19.33 21.95 43.18
CA SER A 59 19.17 21.19 41.93
C SER A 59 18.12 20.09 42.04
N ALA A 60 17.98 19.44 43.20
CA ALA A 60 16.91 18.49 43.46
C ALA A 60 15.54 19.18 43.54
N GLN A 61 15.48 20.37 44.14
CA GLN A 61 14.27 21.18 44.27
C GLN A 61 13.85 21.75 42.91
N ALA A 62 14.78 22.30 42.12
CA ALA A 62 14.52 22.70 40.74
C ALA A 62 14.09 21.52 39.85
N GLN A 63 14.64 20.32 40.06
CA GLN A 63 14.24 19.12 39.34
C GLN A 63 12.86 18.60 39.80
N THR A 64 12.53 18.75 41.09
CA THR A 64 11.22 18.42 41.64
C THR A 64 10.15 19.41 41.18
N GLU A 65 10.47 20.70 41.12
CA GLU A 65 9.61 21.74 40.54
C GLU A 65 9.40 21.50 39.04
N ALA A 66 10.47 21.18 38.30
CA ALA A 66 10.38 20.82 36.88
C ALA A 66 9.56 19.53 36.64
N LEU A 67 9.60 18.56 37.55
CA LEU A 67 8.77 17.35 37.49
C LEU A 67 7.33 17.59 37.99
N ALA A 68 7.13 18.51 38.93
CA ALA A 68 5.81 18.91 39.43
C ALA A 68 5.03 19.71 38.37
N ASP A 69 5.74 20.50 37.55
CA ASP A 69 5.17 21.23 36.41
C ASP A 69 5.08 20.37 35.13
N PHE A 70 5.58 19.12 35.17
CA PHE A 70 5.53 18.21 34.03
C PHE A 70 4.11 17.65 33.86
N SER A 71 3.29 18.35 33.07
CA SER A 71 1.98 17.85 32.66
C SER A 71 2.13 16.83 31.53
N PHE A 72 1.55 15.64 31.71
CA PHE A 72 1.53 14.62 30.66
C PHE A 72 0.51 15.00 29.58
N SER A 73 0.93 14.89 28.31
CA SER A 73 0.03 14.92 27.16
C SER A 73 -0.34 13.49 26.78
N LEU A 74 -1.64 13.18 26.84
CA LEU A 74 -2.20 11.87 26.57
C LEU A 74 -2.98 11.91 25.26
N PHE A 75 -2.52 11.14 24.27
CA PHE A 75 -3.22 11.00 22.99
C PHE A 75 -4.19 9.82 23.04
N ARG A 76 -5.42 10.03 22.57
CA ARG A 76 -6.47 9.00 22.46
C ARG A 76 -7.20 9.14 21.13
N THR A 77 -7.59 8.03 20.53
CA THR A 77 -8.35 8.01 19.27
C THR A 77 -9.55 7.08 19.40
N GLU A 78 -10.72 7.55 18.99
CA GLU A 78 -11.96 6.76 18.93
C GLU A 78 -12.71 7.05 17.63
N ALA A 79 -13.38 6.03 17.09
CA ALA A 79 -14.32 6.21 15.98
C ALA A 79 -15.70 6.63 16.49
N THR A 80 -16.33 7.62 15.87
CA THR A 80 -17.70 8.05 16.23
C THR A 80 -18.72 6.95 15.97
N ARG A 81 -19.77 6.89 16.78
CA ARG A 81 -20.90 5.96 16.68
C ARG A 81 -22.19 6.73 16.41
N SER A 82 -23.17 6.06 15.80
CA SER A 82 -24.49 6.66 15.51
C SER A 82 -25.24 7.10 16.77
N SER A 83 -24.94 6.49 17.91
CA SER A 83 -25.53 6.81 19.20
C SER A 83 -24.72 7.82 20.02
N ASP A 84 -23.61 8.35 19.50
CA ASP A 84 -22.77 9.27 20.27
C ASP A 84 -23.43 10.63 20.48
N THR A 85 -23.34 11.14 21.70
CA THR A 85 -23.47 12.55 22.06
C THR A 85 -22.09 13.13 22.36
N ALA A 86 -21.97 14.45 22.50
CA ALA A 86 -20.70 15.08 22.88
C ALA A 86 -20.16 14.48 24.18
N ALA A 87 -21.01 14.39 25.21
CA ALA A 87 -20.66 13.77 26.48
C ALA A 87 -20.28 12.28 26.37
N SER A 88 -20.99 11.47 25.56
CA SER A 88 -20.66 10.05 25.45
C SER A 88 -19.37 9.79 24.68
N LEU A 89 -19.10 10.60 23.64
CA LEU A 89 -17.84 10.54 22.88
C LEU A 89 -16.66 10.94 23.76
N LEU A 90 -16.75 12.07 24.47
CA LEU A 90 -15.71 12.53 25.40
C LEU A 90 -15.42 11.47 26.47
N ARG A 91 -16.46 10.85 27.05
CA ARG A 91 -16.28 9.79 28.05
C ARG A 91 -15.54 8.57 27.47
N ARG A 92 -15.84 8.17 26.23
CA ARG A 92 -15.12 7.07 25.55
C ARG A 92 -13.67 7.42 25.24
N LEU A 93 -13.39 8.69 24.96
CA LEU A 93 -12.05 9.23 24.82
C LEU A 93 -11.34 9.42 26.19
N ASN A 94 -11.98 9.01 27.29
CA ASN A 94 -11.50 9.15 28.66
C ASN A 94 -11.23 10.61 29.06
N LEU A 95 -12.18 11.49 28.71
CA LEU A 95 -12.21 12.90 29.06
C LEU A 95 -13.35 13.20 30.03
N ASP A 96 -13.08 14.03 31.03
CA ASP A 96 -14.07 14.59 31.96
C ASP A 96 -13.94 16.12 31.97
N ASP A 97 -14.67 16.76 31.07
CA ASP A 97 -14.45 18.18 30.72
C ASP A 97 -15.76 18.84 30.31
N ALA A 98 -16.49 19.35 31.30
CA ALA A 98 -17.79 19.99 31.09
C ALA A 98 -17.73 21.20 30.12
N PRO A 99 -16.69 22.07 30.16
CA PRO A 99 -16.50 23.10 29.14
C PRO A 99 -16.34 22.54 27.72
N ALA A 100 -15.60 21.44 27.52
CA ALA A 100 -15.45 20.82 26.21
C ALA A 100 -16.77 20.24 25.70
N ASP A 101 -17.53 19.56 26.57
CA ASP A 101 -18.87 19.04 26.23
C ASP A 101 -19.83 20.18 25.81
N ALA A 102 -19.85 21.28 26.56
CA ALA A 102 -20.65 22.44 26.20
C ALA A 102 -20.23 23.04 24.85
N PHE A 103 -18.93 23.14 24.58
CA PHE A 103 -18.41 23.68 23.32
C PHE A 103 -18.74 22.79 22.12
N LEU A 104 -18.57 21.47 22.24
CA LEU A 104 -18.94 20.50 21.19
C LEU A 104 -20.42 20.58 20.82
N ARG A 105 -21.28 21.00 21.75
CA ARG A 105 -22.72 21.16 21.52
C ARG A 105 -23.11 22.51 20.92
N SER A 106 -22.32 23.57 21.11
CA SER A 106 -22.70 24.94 20.73
C SER A 106 -21.99 25.47 19.49
N ASP A 107 -20.74 25.07 19.26
CA ASP A 107 -19.95 25.59 18.14
C ASP A 107 -20.31 24.88 16.81
N PRO A 108 -20.61 25.63 15.73
CA PRO A 108 -21.01 25.05 14.45
C PRO A 108 -19.98 24.09 13.83
N ASN A 109 -18.68 24.38 13.95
CA ASN A 109 -17.65 23.49 13.43
C ASN A 109 -17.50 22.27 14.32
N ALA A 110 -17.56 22.44 15.64
CA ALA A 110 -17.46 21.35 16.60
C ALA A 110 -18.60 20.32 16.48
N GLN A 111 -19.81 20.78 16.12
CA GLN A 111 -20.94 19.90 15.85
C GLN A 111 -20.68 18.93 14.68
N LEU A 112 -19.77 19.25 13.75
CA LEU A 112 -19.39 18.35 12.66
C LEU A 112 -18.76 17.04 13.15
N VAL A 113 -18.22 17.00 14.37
CA VAL A 113 -17.69 15.78 14.99
C VAL A 113 -18.74 14.68 15.01
N LEU A 114 -19.98 15.02 15.35
CA LEU A 114 -21.08 14.07 15.51
C LEU A 114 -22.07 14.07 14.34
N ALA A 115 -22.04 15.09 13.48
CA ALA A 115 -22.95 15.18 12.33
C ALA A 115 -22.61 14.15 11.24
N GLY A 116 -23.60 13.69 10.47
CA GLY A 116 -23.38 12.85 9.29
C GLY A 116 -23.16 11.36 9.63
N GLN A 117 -22.35 10.66 8.82
CA GLN A 117 -22.13 9.23 8.99
C GLN A 117 -21.20 8.94 10.19
N PRO A 118 -21.49 7.90 10.99
CA PRO A 118 -20.59 7.44 12.04
C PRO A 118 -19.31 6.82 11.46
N GLY A 119 -18.33 6.56 12.31
CA GLY A 119 -17.04 5.96 11.93
C GLY A 119 -15.93 6.97 11.68
N LYS A 120 -16.12 8.24 12.05
CA LYS A 120 -15.06 9.27 11.93
C LYS A 120 -14.05 9.08 13.05
N ASN A 121 -12.77 9.00 12.71
CA ASN A 121 -11.71 8.93 13.71
C ASN A 121 -11.51 10.32 14.33
N VAL A 122 -11.69 10.39 15.64
CA VAL A 122 -11.49 11.58 16.46
C VAL A 122 -10.30 11.33 17.36
N THR A 123 -9.24 12.13 17.19
CA THR A 123 -8.04 12.09 18.02
C THR A 123 -8.05 13.27 18.97
N VAL A 124 -7.82 13.01 20.26
CA VAL A 124 -7.69 14.05 21.28
C VAL A 124 -6.32 13.99 21.94
N GLU A 125 -5.87 15.17 22.34
CA GLU A 125 -4.79 15.41 23.27
C GLU A 125 -5.40 15.87 24.59
N ALA A 126 -5.08 15.19 25.68
CA ALA A 126 -5.60 15.46 27.00
C ALA A 126 -4.46 15.71 28.00
N ASN A 127 -4.71 16.52 29.02
CA ASN A 127 -3.80 16.61 30.16
C ASN A 127 -4.00 15.43 31.13
N ASP A 128 -3.16 15.35 32.16
CA ASP A 128 -3.23 14.39 33.26
C ASP A 128 -4.56 14.42 34.04
N SER A 129 -5.26 15.55 34.00
CA SER A 129 -6.56 15.78 34.63
C SER A 129 -7.74 15.41 33.72
N GLN A 130 -7.49 14.70 32.60
CA GLN A 130 -8.50 14.28 31.63
C GLN A 130 -9.27 15.43 30.96
N GLN A 131 -8.66 16.62 30.92
CA GLN A 131 -9.21 17.77 30.22
C GLN A 131 -8.69 17.82 28.79
N LEU A 132 -9.55 18.20 27.87
CA LEU A 132 -9.22 18.32 26.46
C LEU A 132 -8.29 19.51 26.24
N LEU A 133 -7.11 19.25 25.68
CA LEU A 133 -6.20 20.28 25.18
C LEU A 133 -6.45 20.55 23.70
N LYS A 134 -6.58 19.47 22.91
CA LYS A 134 -6.81 19.55 21.47
C LYS A 134 -7.66 18.39 20.99
N LEU A 135 -8.64 18.65 20.14
CA LEU A 135 -9.37 17.64 19.38
C LEU A 135 -9.09 17.84 17.90
N SER A 136 -8.85 16.75 17.20
CA SER A 136 -8.70 16.74 15.75
C SER A 136 -9.57 15.66 15.13
N MET A 137 -10.21 16.00 14.01
CA MET A 137 -10.97 15.06 13.18
C MET A 137 -10.66 15.36 11.72
N ARG A 138 -10.48 14.30 10.93
CA ARG A 138 -10.06 14.38 9.53
C ARG A 138 -11.12 13.75 8.64
N TRP A 139 -11.34 14.33 7.47
CA TRP A 139 -12.17 13.71 6.44
C TRP A 139 -11.68 14.09 5.04
N PRO A 140 -11.97 13.26 4.02
CA PRO A 140 -11.61 13.59 2.65
C PRO A 140 -12.24 14.90 2.18
N SER A 141 -11.48 15.69 1.39
CA SER A 141 -12.00 16.81 0.62
C SER A 141 -12.57 16.32 -0.73
N ASP A 142 -13.27 17.21 -1.44
CA ASP A 142 -13.67 16.99 -2.84
C ASP A 142 -12.45 16.91 -3.78
N ASP A 143 -11.35 17.56 -3.41
CA ASP A 143 -10.05 17.39 -4.07
C ASP A 143 -9.33 16.15 -3.51
N GLU A 144 -9.07 15.17 -4.37
CA GLU A 144 -8.42 13.91 -3.99
C GLU A 144 -6.99 14.07 -3.43
N GLN A 145 -6.36 15.22 -3.65
CA GLN A 145 -5.02 15.53 -3.11
C GLN A 145 -5.06 16.17 -1.73
N MET A 146 -6.24 16.59 -1.27
CA MET A 146 -6.42 17.35 -0.04
C MET A 146 -7.37 16.62 0.93
N PHE A 147 -7.23 16.92 2.22
CA PHE A 147 -8.19 16.57 3.25
C PHE A 147 -8.60 17.79 4.04
N GLN A 148 -9.75 17.69 4.69
CA GLN A 148 -10.19 18.67 5.66
C GLN A 148 -9.87 18.18 7.07
N ARG A 149 -9.44 19.10 7.92
CA ARG A 149 -9.12 18.86 9.31
C ARG A 149 -9.85 19.87 10.18
N LEU A 150 -10.75 19.38 11.03
CA LEU A 150 -11.26 20.16 12.16
C LEU A 150 -10.22 20.10 13.28
N VAL A 151 -9.88 21.27 13.81
CA VAL A 151 -9.07 21.42 15.02
C VAL A 151 -9.86 22.22 16.04
N ILE A 152 -10.01 21.67 17.24
CA ILE A 152 -10.53 22.38 18.41
C ILE A 152 -9.40 22.45 19.42
N GLU A 153 -9.03 23.64 19.87
CA GLU A 153 -7.93 23.84 20.81
C GLU A 153 -8.40 24.64 22.02
N ARG A 154 -7.94 24.21 23.20
CA ARG A 154 -8.12 24.92 24.45
C ARG A 154 -7.18 26.12 24.51
N SER A 155 -7.73 27.26 24.92
CA SER A 155 -7.02 28.51 25.21
C SER A 155 -7.39 29.03 26.59
N SER A 156 -6.74 30.11 27.04
CA SER A 156 -7.07 30.77 28.31
C SER A 156 -8.49 31.36 28.33
N ALA A 157 -9.07 31.66 27.17
CA ALA A 157 -10.43 32.23 27.02
C ALA A 157 -11.52 31.17 26.77
N GLY A 158 -11.17 29.88 26.77
CA GLY A 158 -12.07 28.78 26.40
C GLY A 158 -11.58 28.04 25.15
N PHE A 159 -12.49 27.45 24.39
CA PHE A 159 -12.16 26.69 23.18
C PHE A 159 -12.33 27.53 21.91
N THR A 160 -11.47 27.26 20.92
CA THR A 160 -11.64 27.78 19.56
C THR A 160 -11.66 26.63 18.57
N SER A 161 -12.39 26.78 17.47
CA SER A 161 -12.45 25.79 16.40
C SER A 161 -12.02 26.40 15.06
N ARG A 162 -11.41 25.58 14.20
CA ARG A 162 -11.10 25.93 12.82
C ARG A 162 -11.12 24.71 11.93
N ILE A 163 -11.40 24.92 10.64
CA ILE A 163 -11.29 23.90 9.60
C ILE A 163 -10.15 24.31 8.67
N GLU A 164 -9.23 23.38 8.45
CA GLU A 164 -8.08 23.55 7.57
C GLU A 164 -8.23 22.61 6.37
N THR A 165 -7.85 23.08 5.19
CA THR A 165 -7.68 22.22 4.00
C THR A 165 -6.19 21.98 3.81
N VAL A 166 -5.76 20.73 3.94
CA VAL A 166 -4.35 20.34 4.03
C VAL A 166 -4.05 19.27 2.97
N PRO A 167 -2.91 19.32 2.26
CA PRO A 167 -2.53 18.26 1.32
C PRO A 167 -2.18 16.97 2.06
N TYR A 168 -2.51 15.83 1.46
CA TYR A 168 -2.01 14.54 1.94
C TYR A 168 -0.49 14.45 1.78
N THR A 169 0.14 13.77 2.74
CA THR A 169 1.51 13.29 2.57
C THR A 169 1.47 11.97 1.82
N ARG A 170 2.21 11.85 0.71
CA ARG A 170 2.31 10.60 -0.04
C ARG A 170 3.46 9.77 0.51
N SER A 171 3.17 8.52 0.87
CA SER A 171 4.15 7.53 1.28
C SER A 171 4.03 6.29 0.39
N ALA A 172 5.13 5.56 0.23
CA ALA A 172 5.16 4.30 -0.51
C ALA A 172 5.14 3.13 0.47
N GLN A 173 4.19 2.22 0.31
CA GLN A 173 4.07 1.00 1.09
C GLN A 173 4.48 -0.21 0.26
N LEU A 174 5.15 -1.16 0.90
CA LEU A 174 5.58 -2.41 0.29
C LEU A 174 4.78 -3.56 0.91
N ALA A 175 4.24 -4.43 0.06
CA ALA A 175 3.54 -5.63 0.49
C ALA A 175 3.84 -6.80 -0.43
N SER A 176 3.66 -8.01 0.09
CA SER A 176 3.80 -9.26 -0.65
C SER A 176 2.80 -10.29 -0.13
N ALA A 177 2.42 -11.22 -1.00
CA ALA A 177 1.54 -12.32 -0.64
C ALA A 177 1.72 -13.53 -1.56
N ALA A 178 1.53 -14.72 -0.99
CA ALA A 178 1.41 -15.97 -1.72
C ALA A 178 -0.05 -16.36 -1.97
N ILE A 179 -0.34 -16.83 -3.17
CA ILE A 179 -1.65 -17.34 -3.57
C ILE A 179 -1.88 -18.72 -2.96
N GLN A 180 -2.92 -18.84 -2.14
CA GLN A 180 -3.42 -20.13 -1.64
C GLN A 180 -4.67 -20.59 -2.40
N SER A 181 -5.58 -19.66 -2.72
CA SER A 181 -6.86 -19.96 -3.35
C SER A 181 -7.19 -18.97 -4.47
N THR A 182 -7.33 -17.68 -4.14
CA THR A 182 -7.65 -16.60 -5.08
C THR A 182 -6.75 -15.39 -4.84
N LEU A 183 -6.67 -14.50 -5.82
CA LEU A 183 -5.95 -13.23 -5.67
C LEU A 183 -6.46 -12.40 -4.49
N PHE A 184 -7.78 -12.26 -4.35
CA PHE A 184 -8.39 -11.41 -3.31
C PHE A 184 -8.26 -11.97 -1.92
N ALA A 185 -8.34 -13.30 -1.77
CA ALA A 185 -8.01 -13.92 -0.49
C ALA A 185 -6.58 -13.60 -0.05
N ALA A 186 -5.61 -13.61 -0.98
CA ALA A 186 -4.22 -13.26 -0.67
C ALA A 186 -4.04 -11.75 -0.38
N ILE A 187 -4.80 -10.87 -1.05
CA ILE A 187 -4.84 -9.42 -0.77
C ILE A 187 -5.35 -9.18 0.65
N ASP A 188 -6.46 -9.81 1.04
CA ASP A 188 -7.08 -9.68 2.36
C ASP A 188 -6.14 -10.20 3.45
N ASP A 189 -5.56 -11.39 3.27
CA ASP A 189 -4.62 -12.01 4.21
C ASP A 189 -3.36 -11.14 4.42
N ALA A 190 -2.88 -10.49 3.35
CA ALA A 190 -1.75 -9.58 3.40
C ALA A 190 -2.11 -8.16 3.92
N ARG A 191 -3.39 -7.90 4.21
CA ARG A 191 -3.95 -6.59 4.61
C ARG A 191 -3.66 -5.49 3.58
N ILE A 192 -3.66 -5.87 2.31
CA ILE A 192 -3.51 -4.94 1.19
C ILE A 192 -4.90 -4.36 0.89
N PRO A 193 -5.07 -3.04 0.76
CA PRO A 193 -6.38 -2.47 0.49
C PRO A 193 -6.96 -2.90 -0.87
N ASP A 194 -8.27 -3.18 -0.93
CA ASP A 194 -8.96 -3.73 -2.11
C ASP A 194 -8.67 -2.97 -3.40
N GLY A 195 -8.65 -1.63 -3.34
CA GLY A 195 -8.38 -0.77 -4.50
C GLY A 195 -6.97 -0.94 -5.08
N VAL A 196 -6.00 -1.42 -4.29
CA VAL A 196 -4.67 -1.82 -4.77
C VAL A 196 -4.76 -3.19 -5.46
N GLY A 197 -5.51 -4.12 -4.87
CA GLY A 197 -5.79 -5.43 -5.43
C GLY A 197 -6.44 -5.39 -6.82
N VAL A 198 -7.40 -4.49 -7.01
CA VAL A 198 -8.05 -4.20 -8.30
C VAL A 198 -7.03 -3.74 -9.32
N GLN A 199 -6.16 -2.79 -8.96
CA GLN A 199 -5.11 -2.28 -9.84
C GLN A 199 -4.14 -3.39 -10.26
N ILE A 200 -3.71 -4.25 -9.34
CA ILE A 200 -2.85 -5.41 -9.67
C ILE A 200 -3.54 -6.32 -10.70
N ALA A 201 -4.82 -6.64 -10.46
CA ALA A 201 -5.60 -7.46 -11.38
C ALA A 201 -5.71 -6.81 -12.77
N GLU A 202 -5.94 -5.51 -12.84
CA GLU A 202 -6.03 -4.75 -14.09
C GLU A 202 -4.70 -4.74 -14.85
N ILE A 203 -3.60 -4.42 -14.17
CA ILE A 203 -2.24 -4.32 -14.72
C ILE A 203 -1.85 -5.62 -15.43
N PHE A 204 -2.14 -6.78 -14.83
CA PHE A 204 -1.71 -8.09 -15.34
C PHE A 204 -2.83 -8.91 -16.00
N SER A 205 -4.07 -8.40 -16.06
CA SER A 205 -5.20 -9.08 -16.72
C SER A 205 -4.95 -9.44 -18.18
N ALA A 206 -3.93 -8.81 -18.76
CA ALA A 206 -3.47 -9.04 -20.11
C ALA A 206 -2.83 -10.40 -20.32
N ASP A 207 -2.00 -10.77 -19.36
CA ASP A 207 -1.07 -11.89 -19.45
C ASP A 207 -1.50 -13.05 -18.53
N ILE A 208 -2.31 -12.75 -17.52
CA ILE A 208 -2.74 -13.68 -16.48
C ILE A 208 -4.27 -13.72 -16.41
N ASP A 209 -4.86 -14.89 -16.60
CA ASP A 209 -6.28 -15.13 -16.31
C ASP A 209 -6.44 -15.50 -14.83
N PHE A 210 -6.62 -14.50 -13.98
CA PHE A 210 -6.73 -14.67 -12.52
C PHE A 210 -7.82 -15.66 -12.06
N ARG A 211 -8.76 -16.08 -12.92
CA ARG A 211 -9.79 -17.06 -12.57
C ARG A 211 -9.37 -18.50 -12.87
N ARG A 212 -8.48 -18.70 -13.84
CA ARG A 212 -8.17 -20.03 -14.38
C ARG A 212 -6.70 -20.40 -14.29
N SER A 213 -5.80 -19.42 -14.28
CA SER A 213 -4.36 -19.66 -14.33
C SER A 213 -3.67 -19.62 -12.97
N LEU A 214 -4.35 -19.16 -11.92
CA LEU A 214 -3.78 -19.11 -10.57
C LEU A 214 -3.57 -20.50 -9.98
N ARG A 215 -2.42 -20.68 -9.34
CA ARG A 215 -2.02 -21.91 -8.66
C ARG A 215 -1.56 -21.59 -7.25
N LYS A 216 -1.72 -22.56 -6.36
CA LYS A 216 -1.12 -22.49 -5.02
C LYS A 216 0.40 -22.32 -5.14
N GLY A 217 0.94 -21.32 -4.46
CA GLY A 217 2.37 -20.99 -4.48
C GLY A 217 2.78 -19.95 -5.53
N ASP A 218 1.87 -19.52 -6.41
CA ASP A 218 2.06 -18.25 -7.12
C ASP A 218 2.18 -17.13 -6.08
N ARG A 219 2.84 -16.02 -6.42
CA ARG A 219 3.04 -14.91 -5.48
C ARG A 219 3.05 -13.57 -6.18
N PHE A 220 2.82 -12.51 -5.42
CA PHE A 220 3.00 -11.16 -5.91
C PHE A 220 3.65 -10.25 -4.88
N ASN A 221 4.36 -9.25 -5.40
CA ASN A 221 4.98 -8.18 -4.64
C ASN A 221 4.43 -6.86 -5.19
N VAL A 222 4.11 -5.92 -4.33
CA VAL A 222 3.53 -4.64 -4.75
C VAL A 222 4.13 -3.49 -3.95
N VAL A 223 4.39 -2.39 -4.65
CA VAL A 223 4.71 -1.09 -4.08
C VAL A 223 3.57 -0.16 -4.48
N TYR A 224 2.91 0.47 -3.52
CA TYR A 224 1.76 1.35 -3.78
C TYR A 224 1.82 2.63 -2.95
N GLU A 225 1.16 3.67 -3.43
CA GLU A 225 1.04 4.94 -2.70
C GLU A 225 -0.05 4.84 -1.63
N THR A 226 0.24 5.38 -0.46
CA THR A 226 -0.75 5.75 0.55
C THR A 226 -0.76 7.27 0.71
N LEU A 227 -1.96 7.82 0.91
CA LEU A 227 -2.17 9.23 1.20
C LEU A 227 -2.47 9.33 2.69
N GLU A 228 -1.50 9.89 3.40
CA GLU A 228 -1.50 10.02 4.84
C GLU A 228 -1.88 11.43 5.28
N ALA A 229 -2.65 11.50 6.36
CA ALA A 229 -2.95 12.72 7.08
C ALA A 229 -2.45 12.58 8.51
N ASP A 230 -1.47 13.39 8.91
CA ASP A 230 -0.86 13.36 10.25
C ASP A 230 -0.34 11.96 10.66
N GLY A 231 0.22 11.21 9.72
CA GLY A 231 0.77 9.86 9.95
C GLY A 231 -0.26 8.72 9.92
N GLU A 232 -1.54 9.01 9.68
CA GLU A 232 -2.59 8.00 9.48
C GLU A 232 -2.91 7.86 7.99
N THR A 233 -2.96 6.63 7.47
CA THR A 233 -3.39 6.38 6.08
C THR A 233 -4.88 6.64 5.95
N MET A 234 -5.24 7.67 5.19
CA MET A 234 -6.64 8.04 4.94
C MET A 234 -7.16 7.49 3.62
N ARG A 235 -6.30 7.42 2.61
CA ARG A 235 -6.64 6.92 1.27
C ARG A 235 -5.50 6.10 0.70
N VAL A 236 -5.84 5.19 -0.19
CA VAL A 236 -4.86 4.55 -1.07
C VAL A 236 -4.77 5.29 -2.39
N GLY A 237 -3.56 5.37 -2.91
CA GLY A 237 -3.25 5.93 -4.21
C GLY A 237 -3.00 4.84 -5.24
N ARG A 238 -2.02 5.07 -6.10
CA ARG A 238 -1.72 4.22 -7.23
C ARG A 238 -0.76 3.09 -6.85
N VAL A 239 -0.86 1.95 -7.53
CA VAL A 239 0.25 0.99 -7.62
C VAL A 239 1.44 1.65 -8.32
N LEU A 240 2.57 1.78 -7.64
CA LEU A 240 3.80 2.32 -8.21
C LEU A 240 4.56 1.27 -9.00
N SER A 241 4.65 0.05 -8.45
CA SER A 241 5.17 -1.10 -9.16
C SER A 241 4.59 -2.40 -8.60
N ALA A 242 4.56 -3.43 -9.43
CA ALA A 242 4.12 -4.75 -9.02
C ALA A 242 4.91 -5.83 -9.76
N GLU A 243 5.08 -6.95 -9.10
CA GLU A 243 5.59 -8.20 -9.65
C GLU A 243 4.59 -9.31 -9.37
N PHE A 244 4.32 -10.15 -10.37
CA PHE A 244 3.53 -11.36 -10.23
C PHE A 244 4.31 -12.56 -10.77
N VAL A 245 4.40 -13.63 -9.99
CA VAL A 245 4.98 -14.91 -10.43
C VAL A 245 3.85 -15.90 -10.57
N ASN A 246 3.49 -16.23 -11.82
CA ASN A 246 2.43 -17.20 -12.14
C ASN A 246 3.02 -18.39 -12.90
N GLY A 247 2.92 -19.59 -12.33
CA GLY A 247 3.43 -20.81 -12.96
C GLY A 247 4.93 -20.78 -13.26
N GLY A 248 5.72 -20.06 -12.45
CA GLY A 248 7.16 -19.87 -12.62
C GLY A 248 7.56 -18.76 -13.60
N LYS A 249 6.60 -18.11 -14.27
CA LYS A 249 6.86 -16.93 -15.12
C LYS A 249 6.66 -15.65 -14.32
N THR A 250 7.64 -14.76 -14.41
CA THR A 250 7.61 -13.44 -13.75
C THR A 250 7.06 -12.39 -14.69
N PHE A 251 6.12 -11.60 -14.18
CA PHE A 251 5.53 -10.43 -14.82
C PHE A 251 5.80 -9.23 -13.94
N GLN A 252 6.32 -8.15 -14.51
CA GLN A 252 6.62 -6.94 -13.75
C GLN A 252 6.04 -5.71 -14.44
N ALA A 253 5.60 -4.76 -13.64
CA ALA A 253 5.00 -3.52 -14.08
C ALA A 253 5.45 -2.38 -13.18
N MET A 254 5.60 -1.18 -13.76
CA MET A 254 5.74 0.06 -13.01
C MET A 254 4.92 1.18 -13.65
N TRP A 255 4.39 2.05 -12.81
CA TRP A 255 3.81 3.30 -13.26
C TRP A 255 4.91 4.26 -13.72
N PHE A 256 4.73 4.85 -14.89
CA PHE A 256 5.60 5.88 -15.40
C PHE A 256 4.80 6.96 -16.12
N GLN A 257 5.08 8.21 -15.78
CA GLN A 257 4.59 9.37 -16.51
C GLN A 257 5.77 10.05 -17.21
N PRO A 258 5.83 10.02 -18.55
CA PRO A 258 6.88 10.73 -19.28
C PRO A 258 6.82 12.23 -18.98
N PRO A 259 7.98 12.89 -18.79
CA PRO A 259 8.01 14.34 -18.66
C PRO A 259 7.64 15.00 -20.00
N GLY A 260 7.01 16.16 -19.93
CA GLY A 260 6.65 16.97 -21.10
C GLY A 260 5.15 17.10 -21.33
N ILE A 261 4.82 17.81 -22.40
CA ILE A 261 3.45 18.09 -22.83
C ILE A 261 3.23 17.51 -24.23
N ASP A 262 2.01 17.12 -24.54
CA ASP A 262 1.61 16.76 -25.88
C ASP A 262 1.51 17.99 -26.78
N THR A 263 1.21 17.78 -28.07
CA THR A 263 1.05 18.85 -29.06
C THR A 263 -0.10 19.81 -28.75
N ALA A 264 -0.98 19.46 -27.81
CA ALA A 264 -2.09 20.30 -27.35
C ALA A 264 -1.74 21.05 -26.04
N GLY A 265 -0.51 20.94 -25.54
CA GLY A 265 -0.06 21.60 -24.31
C GLY A 265 -0.46 20.87 -23.02
N VAL A 266 -0.97 19.64 -23.11
CA VAL A 266 -1.41 18.85 -21.96
C VAL A 266 -0.28 17.93 -21.50
N PRO A 267 0.01 17.78 -20.19
CA PRO A 267 1.04 16.86 -19.71
C PRO A 267 0.86 15.45 -20.30
N LEU A 268 1.97 14.85 -20.74
CA LEU A 268 1.94 13.50 -21.27
C LEU A 268 1.33 12.55 -20.23
N LYS A 269 0.36 11.74 -20.68
CA LYS A 269 -0.36 10.81 -19.79
C LYS A 269 0.59 9.74 -19.27
N GLY A 270 0.47 9.42 -17.98
CA GLY A 270 1.15 8.26 -17.40
C GLY A 270 0.48 6.94 -17.79
N GLY A 271 1.23 5.85 -17.61
CA GLY A 271 0.76 4.51 -17.86
C GLY A 271 1.62 3.47 -17.14
N TYR A 272 1.17 2.23 -17.17
CA TYR A 272 1.98 1.10 -16.70
C TYR A 272 2.84 0.56 -17.83
N TYR A 273 4.08 0.23 -17.50
CA TYR A 273 5.07 -0.34 -18.41
C TYR A 273 5.75 -1.52 -17.73
N THR A 274 6.13 -2.51 -18.52
CA THR A 274 7.15 -3.50 -18.11
C THR A 274 8.43 -2.77 -17.71
N LEU A 275 9.27 -3.37 -16.85
CA LEU A 275 10.54 -2.74 -16.44
C LEU A 275 11.57 -2.60 -17.58
N ASP A 276 11.27 -3.16 -18.75
CA ASP A 276 12.05 -3.04 -19.98
C ASP A 276 11.54 -1.92 -20.91
N GLY A 277 10.46 -1.22 -20.55
CA GLY A 277 9.96 -0.05 -21.27
C GLY A 277 8.86 -0.33 -22.30
N GLN A 278 8.32 -1.54 -22.33
CA GLN A 278 7.12 -1.84 -23.12
C GLN A 278 5.87 -1.43 -22.36
N SER A 279 4.97 -0.69 -23.00
CA SER A 279 3.69 -0.30 -22.39
C SER A 279 2.80 -1.51 -22.12
N LEU A 280 2.28 -1.57 -20.90
CA LEU A 280 1.16 -2.43 -20.51
C LEU A 280 -0.18 -1.69 -20.66
N ARG A 281 -0.14 -0.38 -20.97
CA ARG A 281 -1.33 0.39 -21.31
C ARG A 281 -1.92 -0.19 -22.57
N ARG A 282 -3.11 -0.78 -22.40
CA ARG A 282 -3.99 -1.15 -23.50
C ARG A 282 -4.80 0.06 -23.91
N SER A 283 -5.13 0.18 -25.19
CA SER A 283 -6.11 1.15 -25.67
C SER A 283 -7.46 0.97 -24.95
N PHE A 284 -7.73 -0.26 -24.46
CA PHE A 284 -8.94 -0.63 -23.72
C PHE A 284 -8.67 -1.47 -22.47
N LEU A 285 -9.37 -1.20 -21.36
CA LEU A 285 -9.44 -2.07 -20.19
C LEU A 285 -10.01 -3.43 -20.58
N SER A 286 -9.61 -4.47 -19.87
CA SER A 286 -10.09 -5.84 -20.07
C SER A 286 -11.53 -6.06 -19.60
N SER A 287 -12.05 -5.20 -18.71
CA SER A 287 -13.43 -5.24 -18.22
C SER A 287 -13.97 -3.83 -17.92
N PRO A 288 -15.22 -3.53 -18.30
CA PRO A 288 -15.93 -2.29 -17.93
C PRO A 288 -16.51 -2.30 -16.51
N VAL A 289 -16.51 -3.44 -15.81
CA VAL A 289 -17.04 -3.58 -14.44
C VAL A 289 -16.05 -4.32 -13.57
N GLU A 290 -15.87 -3.83 -12.34
CA GLU A 290 -15.08 -4.49 -11.30
C GLU A 290 -15.76 -5.80 -10.87
N PHE A 291 -15.03 -6.92 -10.83
CA PHE A 291 -15.51 -8.21 -10.28
C PHE A 291 -16.79 -8.81 -10.87
N SER A 292 -16.99 -8.71 -12.18
CA SER A 292 -18.15 -9.32 -12.82
C SER A 292 -17.83 -10.68 -13.45
N ARG A 293 -18.68 -11.68 -13.18
CA ARG A 293 -18.70 -12.93 -13.96
C ARG A 293 -19.30 -12.60 -15.33
N ILE A 294 -18.67 -13.05 -16.41
CA ILE A 294 -19.32 -13.02 -17.73
C ILE A 294 -20.51 -13.97 -17.62
N SER A 295 -21.73 -13.43 -17.62
CA SER A 295 -22.96 -14.22 -17.59
C SER A 295 -23.30 -14.76 -18.97
N SER A 296 -22.95 -14.02 -20.03
CA SER A 296 -23.10 -14.42 -21.43
C SER A 296 -22.02 -13.77 -22.29
N GLY A 297 -21.32 -14.58 -23.10
CA GLY A 297 -20.33 -14.07 -24.08
C GLY A 297 -20.98 -13.60 -25.39
N PHE A 298 -20.14 -13.11 -26.31
CA PHE A 298 -20.50 -12.78 -27.69
C PHE A 298 -20.75 -14.08 -28.48
N SER A 299 -22.02 -14.51 -28.59
CA SER A 299 -22.40 -15.76 -29.26
C SER A 299 -23.87 -15.77 -29.69
N MET A 300 -24.27 -16.71 -30.56
CA MET A 300 -25.67 -16.95 -30.89
C MET A 300 -26.41 -17.54 -29.68
N ARG A 301 -27.53 -16.95 -29.28
CA ARG A 301 -28.37 -17.48 -28.19
C ARG A 301 -29.84 -17.62 -28.58
N PHE A 302 -30.50 -18.60 -27.99
CA PHE A 302 -31.93 -18.82 -28.12
C PHE A 302 -32.69 -17.82 -27.24
N HIS A 303 -33.57 -17.01 -27.82
CA HIS A 303 -34.35 -15.99 -27.12
C HIS A 303 -35.57 -16.63 -26.43
N PRO A 304 -35.67 -16.66 -25.09
CA PRO A 304 -36.68 -17.45 -24.38
C PRO A 304 -38.12 -16.97 -24.63
N VAL A 305 -38.31 -15.69 -24.99
CA VAL A 305 -39.64 -15.11 -25.25
C VAL A 305 -40.04 -15.20 -26.73
N LEU A 306 -39.09 -15.28 -27.65
CA LEU A 306 -39.34 -15.22 -29.11
C LEU A 306 -39.00 -16.55 -29.82
N GLN A 307 -38.51 -17.54 -29.07
CA GLN A 307 -38.14 -18.88 -29.52
C GLN A 307 -37.27 -18.93 -30.80
N THR A 308 -36.37 -17.97 -30.97
CA THR A 308 -35.46 -17.87 -32.14
C THR A 308 -34.02 -17.69 -31.71
N TRP A 309 -33.07 -18.17 -32.53
CA TRP A 309 -31.65 -17.93 -32.35
C TRP A 309 -31.28 -16.52 -32.80
N ARG A 310 -30.75 -15.70 -31.89
CA ARG A 310 -30.28 -14.33 -32.16
C ARG A 310 -28.84 -14.15 -31.70
N ALA A 311 -28.08 -13.37 -32.46
CA ALA A 311 -26.73 -12.98 -32.08
C ALA A 311 -26.78 -12.09 -30.84
N HIS A 312 -26.01 -12.46 -29.81
CA HIS A 312 -25.73 -11.60 -28.68
C HIS A 312 -24.53 -10.72 -29.05
N ASN A 313 -24.81 -9.49 -29.47
CA ASN A 313 -23.82 -8.59 -30.09
C ASN A 313 -22.95 -7.85 -29.06
N GLY A 314 -22.83 -8.39 -27.85
CA GLY A 314 -22.06 -7.84 -26.73
C GLY A 314 -21.69 -8.92 -25.72
N THR A 315 -21.09 -8.49 -24.62
CA THR A 315 -20.73 -9.31 -23.46
C THR A 315 -21.54 -8.84 -22.25
N ASP A 316 -22.22 -9.77 -21.59
CA ASP A 316 -22.97 -9.49 -20.37
C ASP A 316 -22.10 -9.77 -19.14
N PHE A 317 -21.98 -8.77 -18.29
CA PHE A 317 -21.23 -8.81 -17.04
C PHE A 317 -22.21 -8.77 -15.87
N ALA A 318 -22.43 -9.91 -15.21
CA ALA A 318 -23.27 -9.95 -14.02
C ALA A 318 -22.59 -9.19 -12.87
N ALA A 319 -23.30 -8.21 -12.32
CA ALA A 319 -22.87 -7.41 -11.18
C ALA A 319 -24.12 -6.86 -10.46
N THR A 320 -23.99 -6.62 -9.15
CA THR A 320 -25.07 -6.07 -8.33
C THR A 320 -25.48 -4.67 -8.80
N THR A 321 -26.75 -4.31 -8.63
CA THR A 321 -27.20 -2.93 -8.90
C THR A 321 -26.37 -1.95 -8.09
N GLY A 322 -25.90 -0.88 -8.73
CA GLY A 322 -25.04 0.13 -8.09
C GLY A 322 -23.55 -0.09 -8.30
N THR A 323 -23.10 -1.24 -8.81
CA THR A 323 -21.67 -1.45 -9.12
C THR A 323 -21.20 -0.41 -10.16
N PRO A 324 -20.05 0.26 -9.97
CA PRO A 324 -19.53 1.20 -10.94
C PRO A 324 -19.26 0.58 -12.32
N ALA A 325 -19.82 1.19 -13.37
CA ALA A 325 -19.50 0.90 -14.77
C ALA A 325 -18.52 1.95 -15.28
N ARG A 326 -17.38 1.51 -15.80
CA ARG A 326 -16.23 2.36 -16.17
C ARG A 326 -15.98 2.30 -17.68
N THR A 327 -15.58 3.42 -18.28
CA THR A 327 -15.19 3.41 -19.69
C THR A 327 -13.90 2.63 -19.88
N VAL A 328 -13.86 1.74 -20.87
CA VAL A 328 -12.67 0.92 -21.13
C VAL A 328 -11.55 1.73 -21.78
N GLY A 329 -11.82 2.89 -22.36
CA GLY A 329 -10.80 3.70 -23.04
C GLY A 329 -11.06 5.20 -22.94
N ASP A 330 -10.04 5.99 -23.27
CA ASP A 330 -10.18 7.43 -23.45
C ASP A 330 -11.17 7.72 -24.60
N GLY A 331 -12.06 8.68 -24.43
CA GLY A 331 -13.05 9.00 -25.46
C GLY A 331 -13.90 10.22 -25.16
N VAL A 332 -14.92 10.41 -25.98
CA VAL A 332 -15.97 11.42 -25.81
C VAL A 332 -17.31 10.71 -25.77
N VAL A 333 -18.16 11.06 -24.81
CA VAL A 333 -19.51 10.51 -24.72
C VAL A 333 -20.32 11.00 -25.92
N GLU A 334 -20.68 10.10 -26.82
CA GLU A 334 -21.48 10.40 -28.01
C GLU A 334 -22.97 10.42 -27.66
N PHE A 335 -23.40 9.56 -26.74
CA PHE A 335 -24.77 9.52 -26.24
C PHE A 335 -24.81 9.10 -24.77
N ALA A 336 -25.70 9.72 -23.99
CA ALA A 336 -26.02 9.33 -22.62
C ALA A 336 -27.51 9.58 -22.38
N GLY A 337 -28.29 8.51 -22.20
CA GLY A 337 -29.74 8.62 -22.06
C GLY A 337 -30.46 7.27 -22.07
N VAL A 338 -31.75 7.28 -22.39
CA VAL A 338 -32.58 6.07 -22.44
C VAL A 338 -32.77 5.63 -23.89
N GLN A 339 -32.55 4.35 -24.19
CA GLN A 339 -32.77 3.79 -25.53
C GLN A 339 -33.37 2.38 -25.49
N ASN A 340 -34.69 2.29 -25.69
CA ASN A 340 -35.45 1.04 -25.92
C ASN A 340 -34.92 -0.16 -25.10
N GLY A 341 -34.49 -1.22 -25.79
CA GLY A 341 -34.01 -2.46 -25.19
C GLY A 341 -32.76 -2.31 -24.33
N PHE A 342 -31.92 -1.29 -24.55
CA PHE A 342 -30.75 -1.02 -23.71
C PHE A 342 -31.10 -0.38 -22.37
N GLY A 343 -32.28 0.22 -22.22
CA GLY A 343 -32.61 1.00 -21.03
C GLY A 343 -31.72 2.24 -20.93
N ASN A 344 -31.20 2.54 -19.74
CA ASN A 344 -30.21 3.59 -19.57
C ASN A 344 -28.88 3.14 -20.17
N VAL A 345 -28.33 3.95 -21.07
CA VAL A 345 -27.18 3.57 -21.87
C VAL A 345 -26.24 4.76 -22.11
N VAL A 346 -24.95 4.46 -22.16
CA VAL A 346 -23.89 5.40 -22.53
C VAL A 346 -23.13 4.84 -23.73
N PHE A 347 -22.86 5.69 -24.71
CA PHE A 347 -22.03 5.41 -25.87
C PHE A 347 -20.79 6.29 -25.79
N VAL A 348 -19.61 5.68 -25.83
CA VAL A 348 -18.34 6.39 -25.80
C VAL A 348 -17.62 6.18 -27.11
N LYS A 349 -17.34 7.28 -27.81
CA LYS A 349 -16.55 7.29 -29.03
C LYS A 349 -15.08 7.42 -28.70
N HIS A 350 -14.29 6.51 -29.25
CA HIS A 350 -12.85 6.45 -29.09
C HIS A 350 -12.15 6.81 -30.41
N ARG A 351 -10.81 6.76 -30.41
CA ARG A 351 -10.01 6.90 -31.64
C ARG A 351 -10.25 5.71 -32.58
N ASN A 352 -9.82 5.85 -33.84
CA ASN A 352 -9.88 4.79 -34.86
C ASN A 352 -11.30 4.27 -35.17
N ASN A 353 -12.31 5.17 -35.15
CA ASN A 353 -13.72 4.84 -35.40
C ASN A 353 -14.27 3.72 -34.51
N MET A 354 -13.75 3.63 -33.29
CA MET A 354 -14.23 2.67 -32.31
C MET A 354 -15.24 3.31 -31.36
N GLU A 355 -16.27 2.56 -30.99
CA GLU A 355 -17.31 2.94 -30.05
C GLU A 355 -17.47 1.84 -29.00
N THR A 356 -17.73 2.22 -27.75
CA THR A 356 -18.15 1.28 -26.71
C THR A 356 -19.51 1.65 -26.17
N VAL A 357 -20.32 0.63 -25.84
CA VAL A 357 -21.70 0.80 -25.37
C VAL A 357 -21.84 0.17 -23.99
N TYR A 358 -22.46 0.89 -23.06
CA TYR A 358 -22.65 0.49 -21.66
C TYR A 358 -24.14 0.59 -21.32
N ALA A 359 -24.85 -0.53 -21.32
CA ALA A 359 -26.31 -0.58 -21.22
C ALA A 359 -26.83 -1.21 -19.92
N HIS A 360 -28.15 -1.11 -19.73
CA HIS A 360 -28.90 -1.57 -18.55
C HIS A 360 -28.53 -0.83 -17.25
N LEU A 361 -27.97 0.37 -17.33
CA LEU A 361 -27.51 1.12 -16.17
C LEU A 361 -28.67 1.48 -15.21
N SER A 362 -28.43 1.50 -13.91
CA SER A 362 -29.37 2.06 -12.93
C SER A 362 -29.28 3.58 -12.87
N LYS A 363 -28.07 4.13 -13.09
CA LYS A 363 -27.78 5.56 -13.08
C LYS A 363 -26.72 5.89 -14.13
N ILE A 364 -26.89 7.03 -14.79
CA ILE A 364 -25.90 7.62 -15.70
C ILE A 364 -25.19 8.75 -14.94
N ASN A 365 -23.84 8.77 -14.99
CA ASN A 365 -23.02 9.76 -14.28
C ASN A 365 -22.32 10.74 -15.24
N VAL A 366 -22.59 10.65 -16.53
CA VAL A 366 -21.98 11.49 -17.58
C VAL A 366 -23.03 12.03 -18.54
N GLN A 367 -22.65 13.01 -19.35
CA GLN A 367 -23.51 13.64 -20.35
C GLN A 367 -22.89 13.62 -21.75
N ALA A 368 -23.71 13.72 -22.79
CA ALA A 368 -23.23 13.80 -24.18
C ALA A 368 -22.26 14.98 -24.35
N GLY A 369 -21.19 14.76 -25.12
CA GLY A 369 -20.10 15.71 -25.33
C GLY A 369 -19.02 15.72 -24.25
N GLN A 370 -19.21 15.00 -23.13
CA GLN A 370 -18.20 14.94 -22.07
C GLN A 370 -16.98 14.10 -22.50
N THR A 371 -15.79 14.66 -22.32
CA THR A 371 -14.54 13.89 -22.43
C THR A 371 -14.40 12.97 -21.23
N VAL A 372 -14.10 11.69 -21.48
CA VAL A 372 -13.90 10.67 -20.46
C VAL A 372 -12.53 10.02 -20.59
N THR A 373 -11.92 9.69 -19.46
CA THR A 373 -10.63 8.99 -19.41
C THR A 373 -10.83 7.50 -19.14
N GLN A 374 -9.94 6.66 -19.66
CA GLN A 374 -9.92 5.23 -19.38
C GLN A 374 -10.03 4.96 -17.87
N GLY A 375 -10.97 4.09 -17.47
CA GLY A 375 -11.23 3.75 -16.07
C GLY A 375 -12.17 4.71 -15.33
N GLN A 376 -12.55 5.85 -15.92
CA GLN A 376 -13.53 6.75 -15.33
C GLN A 376 -14.90 6.07 -15.21
N THR A 377 -15.54 6.18 -14.04
CA THR A 377 -16.92 5.75 -13.83
C THR A 377 -17.88 6.62 -14.64
N ILE A 378 -18.64 5.99 -15.54
CA ILE A 378 -19.59 6.64 -16.43
C ILE A 378 -21.06 6.35 -16.07
N GLY A 379 -21.30 5.36 -15.23
CA GLY A 379 -22.62 5.02 -14.71
C GLY A 379 -22.55 3.93 -13.66
N LEU A 380 -23.71 3.49 -13.19
CA LEU A 380 -23.85 2.39 -12.24
C LEU A 380 -24.65 1.26 -12.86
N VAL A 381 -24.24 0.01 -12.65
CA VAL A 381 -24.92 -1.20 -13.13
C VAL A 381 -26.35 -1.25 -12.61
N GLY A 382 -27.27 -1.78 -13.41
CA GLY A 382 -28.67 -1.95 -13.06
C GLY A 382 -29.34 -3.06 -13.87
N ALA A 383 -30.65 -2.94 -14.05
CA ALA A 383 -31.48 -3.86 -14.83
C ALA A 383 -32.54 -3.09 -15.65
N THR A 384 -32.20 -1.91 -16.17
CA THR A 384 -33.15 -1.11 -16.97
C THR A 384 -33.25 -1.63 -18.41
N GLY A 385 -34.37 -1.37 -19.10
CA GLY A 385 -34.59 -1.90 -20.45
C GLY A 385 -34.93 -3.40 -20.45
N TRP A 386 -34.45 -4.14 -21.45
CA TRP A 386 -34.70 -5.57 -21.57
C TRP A 386 -33.63 -6.38 -20.84
N ALA A 387 -33.68 -6.36 -19.51
CA ALA A 387 -32.78 -7.11 -18.64
C ALA A 387 -33.56 -8.10 -17.76
N THR A 388 -33.06 -9.33 -17.63
CA THR A 388 -33.66 -10.36 -16.76
C THR A 388 -33.21 -10.26 -15.30
N GLY A 389 -32.20 -9.44 -15.03
CA GLY A 389 -31.63 -9.20 -13.70
C GLY A 389 -30.45 -8.23 -13.79
N PRO A 390 -29.86 -7.81 -12.65
CA PRO A 390 -28.75 -6.86 -12.65
C PRO A 390 -27.51 -7.35 -13.41
N HIS A 391 -27.13 -6.64 -14.46
CA HIS A 391 -25.92 -6.87 -15.25
C HIS A 391 -25.58 -5.63 -16.10
N LEU A 392 -24.32 -5.54 -16.54
CA LEU A 392 -23.92 -4.61 -17.60
C LEU A 392 -23.88 -5.35 -18.93
N HIS A 393 -24.62 -4.85 -19.92
CA HIS A 393 -24.42 -5.24 -21.30
C HIS A 393 -23.39 -4.32 -21.96
N PHE A 394 -22.29 -4.90 -22.45
CA PHE A 394 -21.15 -4.18 -22.99
C PHE A 394 -20.89 -4.54 -24.44
N GLU A 395 -20.82 -3.56 -25.32
CA GLU A 395 -20.44 -3.75 -26.72
C GLU A 395 -19.16 -2.99 -27.06
N VAL A 396 -18.37 -3.55 -27.98
CA VAL A 396 -17.30 -2.85 -28.69
C VAL A 396 -17.67 -2.85 -30.17
N ARG A 397 -17.63 -1.69 -30.82
CA ARG A 397 -17.92 -1.54 -32.25
C ARG A 397 -16.76 -0.88 -32.96
N ILE A 398 -16.34 -1.43 -34.10
CA ILE A 398 -15.34 -0.83 -34.98
C ILE A 398 -16.01 -0.55 -36.32
N ASN A 399 -16.01 0.72 -36.76
CA ASN A 399 -16.71 1.17 -37.97
C ASN A 399 -18.20 0.76 -37.97
N GLY A 400 -18.86 0.80 -36.80
CA GLY A 400 -20.26 0.44 -36.63
C GLY A 400 -20.56 -1.07 -36.56
N VAL A 401 -19.55 -1.93 -36.70
CA VAL A 401 -19.70 -3.39 -36.61
C VAL A 401 -19.28 -3.88 -35.23
N GLN A 402 -20.14 -4.64 -34.55
CA GLN A 402 -19.82 -5.23 -33.25
C GLN A 402 -18.69 -6.25 -33.35
N GLN A 403 -17.76 -6.17 -32.42
CA GLN A 403 -16.60 -7.05 -32.29
C GLN A 403 -16.62 -7.69 -30.91
N ASP A 404 -16.01 -8.88 -30.79
CA ASP A 404 -15.82 -9.52 -29.49
C ASP A 404 -14.91 -8.63 -28.60
N PRO A 405 -15.43 -8.07 -27.50
CA PRO A 405 -14.66 -7.19 -26.64
C PRO A 405 -13.41 -7.84 -26.04
N MET A 406 -13.45 -9.16 -25.81
CA MET A 406 -12.33 -9.92 -25.25
C MET A 406 -11.17 -10.08 -26.22
N THR A 407 -11.45 -10.02 -27.52
CA THR A 407 -10.44 -10.09 -28.57
C THR A 407 -9.79 -8.73 -28.79
N ILE A 408 -10.58 -7.65 -28.80
CA ILE A 408 -10.07 -6.28 -28.95
C ILE A 408 -9.21 -5.85 -27.75
N ALA A 409 -9.61 -6.20 -26.52
CA ALA A 409 -8.79 -5.93 -25.33
C ALA A 409 -7.39 -6.57 -25.41
N ARG A 410 -7.23 -7.68 -26.14
CA ARG A 410 -5.94 -8.37 -26.33
C ARG A 410 -5.08 -7.79 -27.46
N GLN A 411 -5.65 -7.01 -28.38
CA GLN A 411 -4.99 -6.52 -29.59
C GLN A 411 -4.40 -5.10 -29.46
N SER A 412 -4.29 -4.53 -28.26
CA SER A 412 -3.88 -3.14 -28.08
C SER A 412 -2.39 -2.89 -28.38
N ASP A 413 -2.10 -1.80 -29.10
CA ASP A 413 -0.77 -1.39 -29.53
C ASP A 413 0.21 -1.20 -28.36
N VAL A 414 1.39 -1.81 -28.47
CA VAL A 414 2.51 -1.60 -27.53
C VAL A 414 3.20 -0.29 -27.89
N VAL A 415 2.84 0.80 -27.19
CA VAL A 415 3.56 2.08 -27.33
C VAL A 415 4.77 2.09 -26.39
N PRO A 416 6.02 2.00 -26.88
CA PRO A 416 7.17 2.02 -26.00
C PRO A 416 7.35 3.40 -25.33
N VAL A 417 8.11 3.42 -24.24
CA VAL A 417 8.52 4.67 -23.59
C VAL A 417 9.24 5.58 -24.60
N PRO A 418 8.92 6.89 -24.66
CA PRO A 418 9.61 7.82 -25.54
C PRO A 418 11.13 7.77 -25.33
N VAL A 419 11.90 7.78 -26.42
CA VAL A 419 13.37 7.63 -26.38
C VAL A 419 14.02 8.66 -25.44
N ALA A 420 13.52 9.90 -25.46
CA ALA A 420 14.00 10.98 -24.60
C ALA A 420 13.79 10.71 -23.09
N ALA A 421 12.79 9.91 -22.73
CA ALA A 421 12.44 9.58 -21.35
C ALA A 421 13.14 8.30 -20.84
N LEU A 422 13.83 7.55 -21.71
CA LEU A 422 14.46 6.27 -21.35
C LEU A 422 15.48 6.36 -20.20
N PRO A 423 16.33 7.40 -20.07
CA PRO A 423 17.27 7.48 -18.94
C PRO A 423 16.55 7.54 -17.60
N GLN A 424 15.55 8.43 -17.47
CA GLN A 424 14.72 8.55 -16.26
C GLN A 424 13.93 7.27 -16.00
N PHE A 425 13.36 6.67 -17.04
CA PHE A 425 12.64 5.41 -16.95
C PHE A 425 13.52 4.29 -16.37
N ARG A 426 14.73 4.12 -16.89
CA ARG A 426 15.67 3.08 -16.42
C ARG A 426 16.10 3.28 -14.98
N GLN A 427 16.31 4.53 -14.55
CA GLN A 427 16.63 4.85 -13.16
C GLN A 427 15.48 4.45 -12.22
N LEU A 428 14.24 4.82 -12.56
CA LEU A 428 13.05 4.43 -11.80
C LEU A 428 12.86 2.91 -11.79
N ALA A 429 13.02 2.25 -12.94
CA ALA A 429 12.92 0.79 -13.05
C ALA A 429 13.92 0.09 -12.14
N ASN A 430 15.17 0.56 -12.05
CA ASN A 430 16.16 0.01 -11.13
C ASN A 430 15.75 0.20 -9.66
N GLY A 431 15.22 1.38 -9.30
CA GLY A 431 14.69 1.64 -7.97
C GLY A 431 13.55 0.69 -7.60
N PHE A 432 12.59 0.50 -8.50
CA PHE A 432 11.47 -0.41 -8.29
C PHE A 432 11.90 -1.89 -8.24
N ARG A 433 12.90 -2.32 -9.02
CA ARG A 433 13.47 -3.68 -8.88
C ARG A 433 13.94 -3.94 -7.45
N ASN A 434 14.68 -2.99 -6.88
CA ASN A 434 15.19 -3.12 -5.50
C ASN A 434 14.04 -3.13 -4.48
N GLN A 435 13.03 -2.28 -4.65
CA GLN A 435 11.86 -2.25 -3.76
C GLN A 435 11.03 -3.54 -3.85
N LEU A 436 10.82 -4.08 -5.05
CA LEU A 436 10.11 -5.35 -5.25
C LEU A 436 10.87 -6.53 -4.63
N GLN A 437 12.20 -6.54 -4.74
CA GLN A 437 13.03 -7.53 -4.05
C GLN A 437 12.93 -7.41 -2.53
N ALA A 438 12.93 -6.19 -1.99
CA ALA A 438 12.71 -5.96 -0.56
C ALA A 438 11.29 -6.37 -0.11
N ALA A 439 10.27 -6.14 -0.93
CA ALA A 439 8.91 -6.60 -0.63
C ALA A 439 8.83 -8.13 -0.58
N ALA A 440 9.57 -8.83 -1.45
CA ALA A 440 9.60 -10.29 -1.48
C ALA A 440 10.18 -10.94 -0.20
N THR A 441 11.04 -10.23 0.55
CA THR A 441 11.61 -10.74 1.81
C THR A 441 10.67 -10.55 3.02
N ILE A 442 9.62 -9.72 2.90
CA ILE A 442 8.64 -9.47 3.97
C ILE A 442 7.82 -10.73 4.26
N ASP A 443 7.42 -11.49 3.23
CA ASP A 443 6.62 -12.72 3.41
C ASP A 443 7.46 -13.85 4.03
N GLN A 444 8.76 -13.89 3.69
CA GLN A 444 9.69 -14.90 4.23
C GLN A 444 9.90 -14.78 5.74
N THR A 445 9.80 -13.56 6.30
CA THR A 445 9.94 -13.31 7.74
C THR A 445 8.64 -13.50 8.53
N ARG A 446 7.49 -13.66 7.86
CA ARG A 446 6.21 -14.00 8.51
C ARG A 446 5.93 -15.50 8.57
N ALA A 447 6.70 -16.29 7.82
CA ALA A 447 6.56 -17.76 7.73
C ALA A 447 7.51 -18.53 8.66
N GLU A 448 8.40 -17.83 9.38
CA GLU A 448 9.18 -18.32 10.53
C GLU A 448 8.52 -17.86 11.84
#